data_AF-A0A1H0A4A9-F1
#
_entry.id   AF-A0A1H0A4A9-F1
#
_cell.length_a   1.000
_cell.length_b   1.000
_cell.length_c   1.000
_cell.angle_alpha   90.00
_cell.angle_beta   90.00
_cell.angle_gamma   90.00
#
_symmetry.space_group_name_H-M   'P 1'
#
loop_
_entity.id
_entity.type
_entity.pdbx_description
1 polymer ?
#
loop_
_entity_poly.entity_id
_entity_poly.type
_entity_poly.pdbx_seq_one_letter_code
_entity_poly.pdbx_strand_id
1 'polypeptide(L)'
;MTKDDRYGAAGDSYGSSGDSYGTPSEPGESSGASRNGHEAATESAESTESAESSTQSDGLGDLPFIFARRTVKADRDALPVYVRDVTAEDIDALERELESRFDGDDVMSLDVREAVVKAGLRNVDDVVDVMEEWGYGRR
;
A
#
# COMPACT_ATOMS: atom_id res chain seq x y z
N MET A 1 40.49 21.74 -12.33
CA MET A 1 40.65 22.17 -10.93
C MET A 1 40.47 23.68 -10.93
N THR A 2 39.48 24.32 -10.30
CA THR A 2 38.45 23.99 -9.30
C THR A 2 37.49 25.23 -9.36
N LYS A 3 36.20 25.27 -8.99
CA LYS A 3 35.59 24.97 -7.70
C LYS A 3 34.11 25.45 -7.75
N ASP A 4 33.27 24.80 -6.95
CA ASP A 4 31.91 25.20 -6.55
C ASP A 4 30.79 25.00 -7.59
N ASP A 5 30.08 23.87 -7.59
CA ASP A 5 29.07 23.45 -6.59
C ASP A 5 28.08 24.56 -6.20
N ARG A 6 26.93 24.59 -6.89
CA ARG A 6 25.70 25.12 -6.29
C ARG A 6 24.46 24.49 -6.94
N TYR A 7 23.99 23.40 -6.32
CA TYR A 7 22.57 23.03 -6.13
C TYR A 7 21.60 23.12 -7.33
N GLY A 8 21.26 21.94 -7.86
CA GLY A 8 19.90 21.37 -7.98
C GLY A 8 18.70 22.20 -8.47
N ALA A 9 18.03 21.69 -9.50
CA ALA A 9 16.56 21.66 -9.57
C ALA A 9 16.12 20.49 -10.47
N ALA A 10 15.24 19.65 -9.92
CA ALA A 10 14.65 18.48 -10.51
C ALA A 10 13.81 18.81 -11.76
N GLY A 11 13.79 17.89 -12.72
CA GLY A 11 13.01 18.02 -13.93
C GLY A 11 12.78 16.68 -14.63
N ASP A 12 12.51 15.62 -13.88
CA ASP A 12 12.02 14.38 -14.49
C ASP A 12 10.54 14.53 -14.82
N SER A 13 10.32 14.82 -16.10
CA SER A 13 9.04 14.92 -16.78
C SER A 13 8.40 13.52 -16.86
N TYR A 14 7.32 13.30 -16.13
CA TYR A 14 6.46 12.13 -16.35
C TYR A 14 5.69 12.30 -17.66
N GLY A 15 6.17 11.62 -18.69
CA GLY A 15 5.61 11.61 -20.03
C GLY A 15 4.17 11.06 -20.06
N SER A 16 3.29 11.92 -20.59
CA SER A 16 1.93 11.67 -21.07
C SER A 16 1.75 10.30 -21.74
N SER A 17 0.95 9.43 -21.13
CA SER A 17 0.42 8.23 -21.80
C SER A 17 -0.85 8.64 -22.54
N GLY A 18 -0.73 8.72 -23.87
CA GLY A 18 -1.81 9.07 -24.78
C GLY A 18 -2.81 7.94 -24.94
N ASP A 19 -4.09 8.29 -24.87
CA ASP A 19 -5.19 7.45 -25.32
C ASP A 19 -5.75 8.09 -26.60
N SER A 20 -5.62 7.40 -27.74
CA SER A 20 -6.12 7.85 -29.04
C SER A 20 -6.93 6.73 -29.69
N TYR A 21 -8.21 7.05 -29.85
CA TYR A 21 -9.35 6.25 -30.32
C TYR A 21 -9.19 5.78 -31.79
N GLY A 22 -9.60 4.54 -32.10
CA GLY A 22 -9.63 3.93 -33.46
C GLY A 22 -10.53 4.66 -34.47
N THR A 23 -10.58 4.38 -35.79
CA THR A 23 -10.40 3.16 -36.63
C THR A 23 -10.26 3.61 -38.13
N PRO A 24 -10.35 2.74 -39.18
CA PRO A 24 -9.28 2.18 -40.05
C PRO A 24 -9.24 2.69 -41.53
N SER A 25 -8.19 2.34 -42.31
CA SER A 25 -8.26 2.07 -43.78
C SER A 25 -6.97 1.47 -44.39
N GLU A 26 -7.12 0.24 -44.90
CA GLU A 26 -6.58 -0.40 -46.14
C GLU A 26 -5.09 -0.74 -46.40
N PRO A 27 -4.81 -1.80 -47.21
CA PRO A 27 -3.68 -2.72 -47.03
C PRO A 27 -2.52 -2.48 -47.99
N GLY A 28 -1.30 -2.81 -47.52
CA GLY A 28 -0.09 -2.86 -48.33
C GLY A 28 0.72 -4.11 -48.00
N GLU A 29 0.81 -5.03 -48.95
CA GLU A 29 1.68 -6.21 -48.93
C GLU A 29 3.16 -5.80 -48.89
N SER A 30 3.97 -6.44 -48.03
CA SER A 30 5.21 -7.12 -48.44
C SER A 30 5.95 -7.76 -47.26
N SER A 31 5.98 -9.10 -47.30
CA SER A 31 6.99 -10.05 -46.82
C SER A 31 8.19 -9.58 -45.99
N GLY A 32 8.35 -10.21 -44.83
CA GLY A 32 9.61 -10.22 -44.07
C GLY A 32 9.55 -11.19 -42.90
N ALA A 33 9.59 -12.49 -43.17
CA ALA A 33 9.77 -13.50 -42.15
C ALA A 33 11.18 -13.39 -41.53
N SER A 34 11.27 -13.24 -40.20
CA SER A 34 12.44 -13.69 -39.46
C SER A 34 12.00 -14.26 -38.11
N ARG A 35 12.27 -15.55 -37.94
CA ARG A 35 12.09 -16.34 -36.73
C ARG A 35 13.41 -16.30 -35.96
N ASN A 36 13.35 -16.01 -34.65
CA ASN A 36 14.23 -16.45 -33.56
C ASN A 36 13.82 -15.58 -32.34
N GLY A 37 13.32 -16.07 -31.20
CA GLY A 37 13.71 -17.25 -30.43
C GLY A 37 14.73 -16.82 -29.37
N HIS A 38 14.41 -17.05 -28.08
CA HIS A 38 15.15 -16.74 -26.83
C HIS A 38 14.62 -15.48 -26.10
N GLU A 39 14.27 -15.43 -24.82
CA GLU A 39 14.27 -16.39 -23.70
C GLU A 39 13.21 -15.89 -22.69
N ALA A 40 12.34 -16.77 -22.21
CA ALA A 40 11.48 -16.49 -21.06
C ALA A 40 12.30 -16.75 -19.79
N ALA A 41 12.80 -15.69 -19.16
CA ALA A 41 13.42 -15.77 -17.85
C ALA A 41 12.31 -15.82 -16.78
N THR A 42 11.88 -17.04 -16.46
CA THR A 42 11.29 -17.40 -15.17
C THR A 42 12.36 -17.22 -14.09
N GLU A 43 12.24 -16.19 -13.25
CA GLU A 43 12.87 -16.20 -11.93
C GLU A 43 11.81 -16.59 -10.89
N SER A 44 11.84 -17.90 -10.63
CA SER A 44 11.35 -18.50 -9.40
C SER A 44 12.41 -18.26 -8.32
N ALA A 45 12.03 -17.55 -7.26
CA ALA A 45 12.72 -17.56 -5.96
C ALA A 45 11.61 -17.67 -4.91
N GLU A 46 11.17 -18.91 -4.70
CA GLU A 46 11.58 -19.73 -3.55
C GLU A 46 10.84 -19.31 -2.28
N SER A 47 9.74 -20.01 -2.03
CA SER A 47 9.16 -20.16 -0.71
C SER A 47 10.21 -20.73 0.23
N THR A 48 10.70 -19.93 1.17
CA THR A 48 11.41 -20.45 2.34
C THR A 48 10.42 -20.59 3.49
N GLU A 49 10.39 -21.81 3.99
CA GLU A 49 9.53 -22.37 5.01
C GLU A 49 9.50 -21.60 6.33
N SER A 50 8.40 -21.81 7.05
CA SER A 50 8.22 -21.59 8.48
C SER A 50 9.49 -21.89 9.28
N ALA A 51 10.09 -20.84 9.83
CA ALA A 51 10.93 -20.96 11.02
C ALA A 51 10.12 -20.39 12.19
N GLU A 52 9.56 -21.30 12.98
CA GLU A 52 9.07 -21.01 14.33
C GLU A 52 10.25 -20.54 15.18
N SER A 53 10.63 -19.26 15.05
CA SER A 53 11.62 -18.64 15.91
C SER A 53 10.91 -18.08 17.14
N SER A 54 10.71 -18.95 18.10
CA SER A 54 10.48 -18.60 19.51
C SER A 54 11.75 -17.93 20.07
N THR A 55 12.06 -16.74 19.59
CA THR A 55 13.12 -15.91 20.16
C THR A 55 12.53 -15.18 21.35
N GLN A 56 12.97 -15.58 22.54
CA GLN A 56 12.65 -14.97 23.82
C GLN A 56 12.75 -13.44 23.73
N SER A 57 11.60 -12.77 23.88
CA SER A 57 11.45 -11.31 23.99
C SER A 57 11.92 -10.82 25.37
N ASP A 58 13.18 -11.07 25.74
CA ASP A 58 13.78 -10.50 26.95
C ASP A 58 14.02 -8.99 26.71
N GLY A 59 12.98 -8.17 26.92
CA GLY A 59 13.05 -6.69 26.95
C GLY A 59 12.22 -5.93 25.92
N LEU A 60 11.66 -6.58 24.88
CA LEU A 60 10.82 -5.91 23.87
C LEU A 60 9.36 -5.70 24.31
N GLY A 61 8.91 -6.39 25.36
CA GLY A 61 7.50 -6.35 25.81
C GLY A 61 7.05 -5.01 26.39
N ASP A 62 7.98 -4.19 26.90
CA ASP A 62 7.69 -2.89 27.52
C ASP A 62 7.84 -1.71 26.53
N LEU A 63 8.34 -1.95 25.33
CA LEU A 63 8.46 -0.90 24.31
C LEU A 63 7.10 -0.66 23.64
N PRO A 64 6.75 0.60 23.31
CA PRO A 64 5.60 0.87 22.45
C PRO A 64 5.70 0.08 21.15
N PHE A 65 4.54 -0.38 20.66
CA PHE A 65 4.41 -1.33 19.55
C PHE A 65 5.28 -1.00 18.32
N ILE A 66 5.37 0.27 17.92
CA ILE A 66 6.16 0.68 16.75
C ILE A 66 7.66 0.43 16.90
N PHE A 67 8.19 0.44 18.13
CA PHE A 67 9.61 0.23 18.43
C PHE A 67 9.94 -1.24 18.72
N ALA A 68 8.94 -2.05 19.06
CA ALA A 68 9.11 -3.47 19.35
C ALA A 68 9.07 -4.35 18.09
N ARG A 69 8.43 -3.90 17.01
CA ARG A 69 8.19 -4.70 15.81
C ARG A 69 9.41 -4.78 14.87
N ARG A 70 9.55 -5.92 14.19
CA ARG A 70 10.58 -6.13 13.15
C ARG A 70 10.18 -5.61 11.77
N THR A 71 8.92 -5.76 11.40
CA THR A 71 8.35 -5.24 10.14
C THR A 71 6.94 -4.77 10.40
N VAL A 72 6.35 -4.00 9.47
CA VAL A 72 4.95 -3.58 9.58
C VAL A 72 4.00 -4.78 9.66
N LYS A 73 4.31 -5.91 9.03
CA LYS A 73 3.47 -7.14 9.04
C LYS A 73 3.82 -8.12 10.16
N ALA A 74 4.90 -7.89 10.90
CA ALA A 74 5.34 -8.81 11.93
C ALA A 74 4.26 -8.96 13.01
N ASP A 75 4.06 -10.19 13.47
CA ASP A 75 3.18 -10.50 14.60
C ASP A 75 1.69 -10.13 14.34
N ARG A 76 1.25 -10.22 13.07
CA ARG A 76 -0.15 -9.97 12.66
C ARG A 76 -0.73 -11.11 11.83
N ASP A 77 -2.00 -11.38 12.08
CA ASP A 77 -2.84 -12.17 11.18
C ASP A 77 -3.40 -11.30 10.05
N ALA A 78 -3.46 -11.85 8.83
CA ALA A 78 -4.01 -11.14 7.68
C ALA A 78 -5.55 -11.08 7.75
N LEU A 79 -6.10 -9.88 7.85
CA LEU A 79 -7.55 -9.63 7.79
C LEU A 79 -7.89 -8.81 6.52
N PRO A 80 -8.37 -9.43 5.44
CA PRO A 80 -8.82 -8.69 4.27
C PRO A 80 -10.15 -7.99 4.58
N VAL A 81 -10.18 -6.67 4.42
CA VAL A 81 -11.40 -5.84 4.57
C VAL A 81 -11.66 -5.12 3.27
N TYR A 82 -12.86 -5.31 2.72
CA TYR A 82 -13.35 -4.56 1.57
C TYR A 82 -14.26 -3.44 2.06
N VAL A 83 -13.99 -2.21 1.60
CA VAL A 83 -14.75 -1.02 1.96
C VAL A 83 -15.35 -0.36 0.71
N ARG A 84 -16.33 0.53 0.90
CA ARG A 84 -16.87 1.35 -0.20
C ARG A 84 -15.88 2.45 -0.55
N ASP A 85 -15.94 2.98 -1.77
CA ASP A 85 -15.02 4.02 -2.27
C ASP A 85 -14.90 5.22 -1.32
N VAL A 86 -16.04 5.72 -0.82
CA VAL A 86 -16.04 6.86 0.12
C VAL A 86 -15.25 6.56 1.40
N THR A 87 -15.36 5.34 1.93
CA THR A 87 -14.63 4.93 3.13
C THR A 87 -13.14 4.75 2.85
N ALA A 88 -12.77 4.31 1.63
CA ALA A 88 -11.37 4.26 1.23
C ALA A 88 -10.76 5.66 1.16
N GLU A 89 -11.48 6.62 0.56
CA GLU A 89 -11.07 8.03 0.51
C GLU A 89 -10.92 8.65 1.91
N ASP A 90 -11.85 8.34 2.83
CA ASP A 90 -11.78 8.81 4.22
C ASP A 90 -10.55 8.24 4.96
N ILE A 91 -10.19 6.97 4.70
CA ILE A 91 -8.98 6.35 5.27
C ILE A 91 -7.72 7.02 4.70
N ASP A 92 -7.65 7.26 3.40
CA ASP A 92 -6.51 7.94 2.77
C ASP A 92 -6.35 9.38 3.28
N ALA A 93 -7.46 10.08 3.53
CA ALA A 93 -7.46 11.40 4.14
C ALA A 93 -6.95 11.35 5.59
N LEU A 94 -7.40 10.36 6.37
CA LEU A 94 -6.95 10.13 7.74
C LEU A 94 -5.45 9.82 7.80
N GLU A 95 -4.93 8.99 6.89
CA GLU A 95 -3.49 8.67 6.81
C GLU A 95 -2.66 9.97 6.68
N ARG A 96 -3.03 10.86 5.76
CA ARG A 96 -2.37 12.16 5.57
C ARG A 96 -2.51 13.09 6.78
N GLU A 97 -3.67 13.09 7.43
CA GLU A 97 -3.89 13.88 8.64
C GLU A 97 -2.97 13.40 9.77
N LEU A 98 -2.85 12.09 9.96
CA LEU A 98 -2.02 11.50 11.01
C LEU A 98 -0.52 11.73 10.76
N GLU A 99 -0.05 11.61 9.52
CA GLU A 99 1.34 11.96 9.16
C GLU A 99 1.67 13.41 9.55
N SER A 100 0.76 14.33 9.24
CA SER A 100 0.90 15.75 9.61
C SER A 100 0.91 15.96 11.13
N ARG A 101 0.07 15.21 11.85
CA ARG A 101 -0.08 15.33 13.31
C ARG A 101 1.07 14.74 14.10
N PHE A 102 1.70 13.68 13.60
CA PHE A 102 2.86 13.04 14.22
C PHE A 102 4.19 13.60 13.70
N ASP A 103 4.21 14.87 13.29
CA ASP A 103 5.41 15.61 12.86
C ASP A 103 6.23 14.91 11.75
N GLY A 104 5.56 14.16 10.88
CA GLY A 104 6.20 13.44 9.77
C GLY A 104 6.87 12.11 10.17
N ASP A 105 6.54 11.55 11.34
CA ASP A 105 6.82 10.14 11.63
C ASP A 105 6.24 9.25 10.50
N ASP A 106 6.93 8.14 10.22
CA ASP A 106 6.53 7.21 9.16
C ASP A 106 5.27 6.42 9.58
N VAL A 107 4.11 7.02 9.30
CA VAL A 107 2.80 6.46 9.61
C VAL A 107 2.43 5.43 8.55
N MET A 108 2.65 4.15 8.88
CA MET A 108 2.32 3.06 7.97
C MET A 108 0.80 2.90 7.82
N SER A 109 0.31 2.79 6.58
CA SER A 109 -1.11 2.56 6.27
C SER A 109 -1.71 1.35 7.03
N LEU A 110 -0.94 0.29 7.21
CA LEU A 110 -1.37 -0.88 7.97
C LEU A 110 -1.62 -0.56 9.45
N ASP A 111 -0.83 0.35 10.05
CA ASP A 111 -1.04 0.81 11.42
C ASP A 111 -2.26 1.68 11.55
N VAL A 112 -2.50 2.57 10.58
CA VAL A 112 -3.71 3.41 10.57
C VAL A 112 -4.96 2.56 10.49
N ARG A 113 -4.99 1.59 9.58
CA ARG A 113 -6.13 0.67 9.43
C ARG A 113 -6.37 -0.15 10.69
N GLU A 114 -5.32 -0.69 11.30
CA GLU A 114 -5.45 -1.39 12.58
C GLU A 114 -5.94 -0.47 13.70
N ALA A 115 -5.44 0.77 13.76
CA ALA A 115 -5.86 1.77 14.73
C ALA A 115 -7.33 2.14 14.57
N VAL A 116 -7.83 2.30 13.35
CA VAL A 116 -9.26 2.52 13.04
C VAL A 116 -10.11 1.35 13.54
N VAL A 117 -9.72 0.11 13.20
CA VAL A 117 -10.41 -1.09 13.68
C VAL A 117 -10.43 -1.12 15.21
N LYS A 118 -9.29 -0.88 15.85
CA LYS A 118 -9.17 -0.88 17.32
C LYS A 118 -9.97 0.24 17.97
N ALA A 119 -10.07 1.42 17.34
CA ALA A 119 -10.89 2.52 17.81
C ALA A 119 -12.38 2.18 17.74
N GLY A 120 -12.85 1.59 16.64
CA GLY A 120 -14.24 1.11 16.53
C GLY A 120 -14.56 0.01 17.56
N LEU A 121 -13.64 -0.94 17.78
CA LEU A 121 -13.81 -1.97 18.81
C LEU A 121 -13.85 -1.42 20.24
N ARG A 122 -13.24 -0.25 20.49
CA ARG A 122 -13.30 0.44 21.78
C ARG A 122 -14.55 1.31 21.94
N ASN A 123 -15.14 1.76 20.83
CA ASN A 123 -16.31 2.63 20.79
C ASN A 123 -17.43 1.94 19.99
N VAL A 124 -17.98 0.88 20.58
CA VAL A 124 -18.97 0.02 19.91
C VAL A 124 -20.24 0.79 19.53
N ASP A 125 -20.62 1.81 20.30
CA ASP A 125 -21.80 2.63 20.02
C ASP A 125 -21.65 3.38 18.69
N ASP A 126 -20.46 3.94 18.39
CA ASP A 126 -20.19 4.60 17.08
C ASP A 126 -20.32 3.59 15.93
N VAL A 127 -19.90 2.34 16.15
CA VAL A 127 -20.06 1.26 15.16
C VAL A 127 -21.55 0.94 14.95
N VAL A 128 -22.33 0.90 16.01
CA VAL A 128 -23.79 0.69 15.94
C VAL A 128 -24.44 1.81 15.15
N ASP A 129 -24.11 3.07 15.43
CA ASP A 129 -24.66 4.23 14.73
C ASP A 129 -24.42 4.17 13.21
N VAL A 130 -23.18 3.85 12.80
CA VAL A 130 -22.84 3.66 11.38
C VAL A 130 -23.64 2.50 10.76
N MET A 131 -23.81 1.39 11.49
CA MET A 131 -24.62 0.27 11.02
C MET A 131 -26.10 0.63 10.90
N GLU A 132 -26.66 1.39 11.84
CA GLU A 132 -28.03 1.87 11.78
C GLU A 132 -28.25 2.86 10.62
N GLU A 133 -27.28 3.73 10.34
CA GLU A 133 -27.29 4.60 9.16
C GLU A 133 -27.40 3.77 7.87
N TRP A 134 -26.62 2.69 7.77
CA TRP A 134 -26.71 1.72 6.67
C TRP A 134 -28.02 0.93 6.64
N GLY A 135 -28.83 1.02 7.71
CA GLY A 135 -30.16 0.43 7.81
C GLY A 135 -30.25 -0.90 8.51
N TYR A 136 -29.20 -1.32 9.21
CA TYR A 136 -29.34 -2.41 10.18
C TYR A 136 -30.29 -1.99 11.32
N GLY A 137 -30.91 -2.95 11.99
CA GLY A 137 -31.80 -2.69 13.13
C GLY A 137 -33.19 -2.13 12.78
N ARG A 138 -33.39 -1.57 11.58
CA ARG A 138 -34.72 -1.16 11.09
C ARG A 138 -35.59 -2.39 10.81
N ARG A 139 -36.62 -2.62 11.63
CA ARG A 139 -37.68 -3.63 11.44
C ARG A 139 -39.02 -2.96 11.25
#